data_AF-M1MSV6-F1
#
_entry.id   AF-M1MSV6-F1
#
_cell.length_a   1.000
_cell.length_b   1.000
_cell.length_c   1.000
_cell.angle_alpha   90.00
_cell.angle_beta   90.00
_cell.angle_gamma   90.00
#
_symmetry.space_group_name_H-M   'P 1'
#
loop_
_entity.id
_entity.type
_entity.pdbx_description
1 polymer ?
#
loop_
_entity_poly.entity_id
_entity_poly.type
_entity_poly.pdbx_seq_one_letter_code
_entity_poly.pdbx_strand_id
1 'polypeptide(L)'
;MMKLLYDVEGKVNYDKINKNTTVKDVLDAVDIFLNNNPLNCNECEESCCKRSWSVEMDNICVNRLSSWNDEAVLDFIQEKLVKKKNYYRDFDQYVLNKKMDCNFITETNLCTIYEDRPIICRLYICISRSYRYNLIRELIGSTYLKALIHEEKIRNNNFTNETINKYKRNPAVLAKDYNILLEKVFDYSEDEGWLDIDEREELYKERILE
;
A
#
# COMPACT_ATOMS: atom_id res chain seq x y z
N MET A 1 7.61 19.01 3.72
CA MET A 1 7.82 17.56 3.63
C MET A 1 7.27 16.96 4.90
N MET A 2 6.37 15.98 4.78
CA MET A 2 5.79 15.24 5.91
C MET A 2 6.90 14.54 6.70
N LYS A 3 6.75 14.46 8.03
CA LYS A 3 7.66 13.74 8.90
C LYS A 3 6.89 12.77 9.77
N LEU A 4 7.44 11.57 9.92
CA LEU A 4 6.98 10.62 10.94
C LEU A 4 7.78 10.82 12.22
N LEU A 5 7.07 10.84 13.35
CA LEU A 5 7.59 11.06 14.70
C LEU A 5 6.77 10.24 15.69
N TYR A 6 7.23 10.13 16.93
CA TYR A 6 6.44 9.57 18.00
C TYR A 6 5.45 10.63 18.52
N ASP A 7 4.22 10.22 18.80
CA ASP A 7 3.30 11.05 19.57
C ASP A 7 3.50 10.86 21.08
N VAL A 8 2.76 11.62 21.87
CA VAL A 8 2.82 11.59 23.35
C VAL A 8 2.50 10.23 23.96
N GLU A 9 1.89 9.32 23.20
CA GLU A 9 1.61 7.94 23.62
C GLU A 9 2.70 6.95 23.16
N GLY A 10 3.78 7.45 22.55
CA GLY A 10 4.84 6.63 21.96
C GLY A 10 4.42 5.91 20.69
N LYS A 11 3.36 6.36 20.01
CA LYS A 11 2.91 5.78 18.74
C LYS A 11 3.44 6.57 17.55
N VAL A 12 3.77 5.88 16.47
CA VAL A 12 4.18 6.52 15.23
C VAL A 12 3.02 7.29 14.63
N ASN A 13 3.25 8.57 14.37
CA ASN A 13 2.31 9.51 13.78
C ASN A 13 3.04 10.42 12.80
N TYR A 14 2.32 11.36 12.18
CA TYR A 14 2.91 12.35 11.29
C TYR A 14 2.50 13.78 11.63
N ASP A 15 3.40 14.72 11.36
CA ASP A 15 3.26 16.12 11.73
C ASP A 15 2.10 16.79 10.98
N LYS A 16 2.17 16.80 9.65
CA LYS A 16 1.15 17.36 8.76
C LYS A 16 1.25 16.85 7.34
N ILE A 17 0.12 16.91 6.65
CA ILE A 17 0.00 16.79 5.20
C ILE A 17 -0.71 18.01 4.64
N ASN A 18 -0.65 18.21 3.33
CA ASN A 18 -1.39 19.23 2.61
C ASN A 18 -1.94 18.66 1.31
N LYS A 19 -2.77 19.44 0.59
CA LYS A 19 -3.43 18.98 -0.64
C LYS A 19 -2.49 18.55 -1.78
N ASN A 20 -1.23 18.98 -1.73
CA ASN A 20 -0.20 18.62 -2.70
C ASN A 20 0.66 17.43 -2.24
N THR A 21 0.40 16.87 -1.05
CA THR A 21 1.14 15.70 -0.55
C THR A 21 0.81 14.49 -1.40
N THR A 22 1.84 13.77 -1.82
CA THR A 22 1.74 12.55 -2.62
C THR A 22 1.87 11.31 -1.75
N VAL A 23 1.45 10.16 -2.27
CA VAL A 23 1.73 8.86 -1.67
C VAL A 23 3.25 8.65 -1.53
N LYS A 24 4.05 9.07 -2.52
CA LYS A 24 5.51 9.01 -2.45
C LYS A 24 6.06 9.78 -1.26
N ASP A 25 5.53 10.96 -0.95
CA ASP A 25 5.96 11.73 0.23
C ASP A 25 5.73 10.95 1.54
N VAL A 26 4.63 10.18 1.63
CA VAL A 26 4.37 9.28 2.77
C VAL A 26 5.41 8.17 2.83
N LEU A 27 5.68 7.52 1.69
CA LEU A 27 6.65 6.42 1.61
C LEU A 27 8.07 6.90 1.97
N ASP A 28 8.48 8.05 1.44
CA ASP A 28 9.77 8.67 1.74
C ASP A 28 9.87 9.02 3.23
N ALA A 29 8.78 9.52 3.84
CA ALA A 29 8.75 9.81 5.27
C ALA A 29 8.86 8.54 6.13
N VAL A 30 8.28 7.41 5.69
CA VAL A 30 8.47 6.10 6.33
C VAL A 30 9.92 5.63 6.21
N ASP A 31 10.49 5.68 5.01
CA ASP A 31 11.87 5.26 4.76
C ASP A 31 12.86 6.11 5.61
N ILE A 32 12.67 7.44 5.69
CA ILE A 32 13.46 8.33 6.56
C ILE A 32 13.29 7.96 8.03
N PHE A 33 12.07 7.69 8.49
CA PHE A 33 11.79 7.36 9.88
C PHE A 33 12.46 6.04 10.29
N LEU A 34 12.37 5.00 9.45
CA LEU A 34 12.97 3.70 9.71
C LEU A 34 14.51 3.72 9.65
N ASN A 35 15.10 4.58 8.81
CA ASN A 35 16.55 4.79 8.80
C ASN A 35 17.04 5.42 10.11
N ASN A 36 16.27 6.34 10.70
CA ASN A 36 16.59 6.97 11.97
C ASN A 36 16.23 6.10 13.18
N ASN A 37 15.29 5.16 13.00
CA ASN A 37 14.78 4.27 14.04
C ASN A 37 14.82 2.81 13.54
N PRO A 38 16.02 2.22 13.39
CA PRO A 38 16.17 0.89 12.82
C PRO A 38 15.46 -0.16 13.70
N LEU A 39 14.68 -1.03 13.06
CA LEU A 39 13.90 -2.07 13.73
C LEU A 39 14.61 -3.41 13.72
N ASN A 40 14.56 -4.13 14.84
CA ASN A 40 14.98 -5.53 14.87
C ASN A 40 13.86 -6.41 14.29
N CYS A 41 13.97 -6.79 13.02
CA CYS A 41 12.97 -7.64 12.36
C CYS A 41 12.74 -9.01 13.03
N ASN A 42 13.67 -9.48 13.88
CA ASN A 42 13.50 -10.72 14.64
C ASN A 42 12.58 -10.56 15.87
N GLU A 43 12.47 -9.35 16.40
CA GLU A 43 11.62 -9.01 17.55
C GLU A 43 10.26 -8.47 17.10
N CYS A 44 10.09 -8.22 15.79
CA CYS A 44 8.83 -7.83 15.21
C CYS A 44 7.82 -8.98 15.24
N GLU A 45 6.96 -9.01 16.25
CA GLU A 45 5.91 -10.02 16.39
C GLU A 45 5.03 -10.11 15.15
N GLU A 46 4.82 -8.96 14.51
CA GLU A 46 3.95 -8.72 13.37
C GLU A 46 4.67 -8.77 12.01
N SER A 47 5.84 -9.43 11.95
CA SER A 47 6.66 -9.51 10.73
C SER A 47 5.95 -10.30 9.61
N CYS A 48 5.25 -9.60 8.72
CA CYS A 48 4.53 -10.23 7.60
C CYS A 48 5.43 -11.05 6.68
N CYS A 49 6.73 -10.75 6.64
CA CYS A 49 7.72 -11.47 5.84
C CYS A 49 8.02 -12.88 6.37
N LYS A 50 8.04 -13.06 7.71
CA LYS A 50 8.42 -14.31 8.40
C LYS A 50 7.24 -15.09 8.98
N ARG A 51 6.07 -14.47 9.03
CA ARG A 51 4.83 -15.12 9.46
C ARG A 51 4.09 -15.69 8.26
N SER A 52 3.21 -16.66 8.49
CA SER A 52 2.29 -17.22 7.48
C SER A 52 1.20 -16.24 7.02
N TRP A 53 1.27 -14.98 7.46
CA TRP A 53 0.35 -13.93 7.07
C TRP A 53 0.42 -13.64 5.59
N SER A 54 -0.70 -13.19 5.03
CA SER A 54 -0.75 -12.86 3.62
C SER A 54 0.07 -11.60 3.36
N VAL A 55 0.76 -11.55 2.22
CA VAL A 55 1.41 -10.32 1.75
C VAL A 55 0.58 -9.82 0.59
N GLU A 56 -0.15 -8.72 0.80
CA GLU A 56 -0.96 -8.10 -0.24
C GLU A 56 -0.08 -7.50 -1.34
N MET A 57 -0.50 -7.68 -2.59
CA MET A 57 0.24 -7.25 -3.77
C MET A 57 -0.55 -6.17 -4.51
N ASP A 58 0.10 -5.05 -4.82
CA ASP A 58 -0.47 -3.97 -5.62
C ASP A 58 -0.02 -4.00 -7.08
N ASN A 59 -0.71 -3.21 -7.90
CA ASN A 59 -0.47 -3.14 -9.33
C ASN A 59 0.95 -2.69 -9.67
N ILE A 60 1.52 -1.72 -8.96
CA ILE A 60 2.86 -1.21 -9.30
C ILE A 60 3.93 -2.25 -9.01
N CYS A 61 3.87 -2.91 -7.85
CA CYS A 61 4.79 -4.00 -7.52
C CYS A 61 4.73 -5.11 -8.58
N VAL A 62 3.53 -5.63 -8.88
CA VAL A 62 3.35 -6.70 -9.87
C VAL A 62 3.86 -6.28 -11.26
N ASN A 63 3.53 -5.07 -11.70
CA ASN A 63 4.01 -4.55 -12.97
C ASN A 63 5.55 -4.43 -13.01
N ARG A 64 6.18 -3.94 -11.93
CA ARG A 64 7.66 -3.85 -11.84
C ARG A 64 8.32 -5.21 -11.92
N LEU A 65 7.85 -6.17 -11.13
CA LEU A 65 8.36 -7.56 -11.13
C LEU A 65 8.18 -8.24 -12.49
N SER A 66 7.21 -7.80 -13.28
CA SER A 66 6.89 -8.32 -14.62
C SER A 66 7.43 -7.43 -15.74
N SER A 67 8.32 -6.48 -15.43
CA SER A 67 8.90 -5.54 -16.41
C SER A 67 7.86 -4.79 -17.27
N TRP A 68 6.67 -4.53 -16.72
CA TRP A 68 5.54 -3.87 -17.38
C TRP A 68 5.03 -4.59 -18.64
N ASN A 69 5.29 -5.89 -18.78
CA ASN A 69 4.76 -6.71 -19.86
C ASN A 69 3.42 -7.35 -19.42
N ASP A 70 2.34 -7.13 -20.18
CA ASP A 70 1.01 -7.59 -19.80
C ASP A 70 0.88 -9.12 -19.72
N GLU A 71 1.54 -9.86 -20.59
CA GLU A 71 1.57 -11.34 -20.55
C GLU A 71 2.30 -11.83 -19.30
N ALA A 72 3.49 -11.29 -19.01
CA ALA A 72 4.25 -11.61 -17.81
C ALA A 72 3.51 -11.22 -16.51
N VAL A 73 2.72 -10.14 -16.53
CA VAL A 73 1.86 -9.75 -15.39
C VAL A 73 0.78 -10.80 -15.15
N LEU A 74 0.11 -11.25 -16.21
CA LEU A 74 -0.93 -12.28 -16.10
C LEU A 74 -0.34 -13.60 -15.60
N ASP A 75 0.81 -14.02 -16.12
CA ASP A 75 1.55 -15.20 -15.66
C ASP A 75 1.91 -15.09 -14.18
N PHE A 76 2.45 -13.93 -13.76
CA PHE A 76 2.79 -13.69 -12.36
C PHE A 76 1.56 -13.79 -11.45
N ILE A 77 0.44 -13.17 -11.84
CA ILE A 77 -0.83 -13.24 -11.07
C ILE A 77 -1.29 -14.69 -10.95
N GLN A 78 -1.31 -15.44 -12.06
CA GLN A 78 -1.81 -16.81 -12.11
C GLN A 78 -0.93 -17.78 -11.31
N GLU A 79 0.40 -17.63 -11.38
CA GLU A 79 1.32 -18.56 -10.74
C GLU A 79 1.62 -18.22 -9.28
N LYS A 80 1.71 -16.93 -8.95
CA LYS A 80 2.28 -16.48 -7.67
C LYS A 80 1.24 -15.93 -6.71
N LEU A 81 0.04 -15.56 -7.17
CA LEU A 81 -0.95 -14.88 -6.34
C LEU A 81 -2.19 -15.74 -6.10
N VAL A 82 -2.86 -15.48 -4.98
CA VAL A 82 -4.20 -15.98 -4.70
C VAL A 82 -5.12 -14.82 -4.35
N LYS A 83 -6.38 -14.92 -4.78
CA LYS A 83 -7.41 -13.93 -4.47
C LYS A 83 -7.95 -14.19 -3.06
N LYS A 84 -8.05 -13.14 -2.24
CA LYS A 84 -8.63 -13.17 -0.90
C LYS A 84 -9.57 -11.99 -0.70
N LYS A 85 -10.58 -12.17 0.15
CA LYS A 85 -11.47 -11.07 0.53
C LYS A 85 -10.76 -10.13 1.51
N ASN A 86 -10.75 -8.84 1.21
CA ASN A 86 -10.48 -7.79 2.18
C ASN A 86 -11.77 -7.55 2.98
N TYR A 87 -11.83 -8.10 4.20
CA TYR A 87 -13.04 -8.02 5.03
C TYR A 87 -13.33 -6.61 5.55
N TYR A 88 -12.32 -5.75 5.69
CA TYR A 88 -12.50 -4.39 6.18
C TYR A 88 -13.13 -3.46 5.14
N ARG A 89 -12.88 -3.72 3.85
CA ARG A 89 -13.29 -2.86 2.74
C ARG A 89 -14.23 -3.53 1.73
N ASP A 90 -14.62 -4.77 2.02
CA ASP A 90 -15.55 -5.59 1.24
C ASP A 90 -15.18 -5.77 -0.26
N PHE A 91 -13.90 -5.89 -0.60
CA PHE A 91 -13.46 -6.17 -1.98
C PHE A 91 -12.45 -7.31 -2.05
N ASP A 92 -12.30 -7.94 -3.21
CA ASP A 92 -11.27 -8.96 -3.42
C ASP A 92 -9.90 -8.32 -3.64
N GLN A 93 -8.85 -8.88 -3.07
CA GLN A 93 -7.47 -8.45 -3.25
C GLN A 93 -6.55 -9.63 -3.61
N TYR A 94 -5.41 -9.34 -4.22
CA TYR A 94 -4.38 -10.34 -4.45
C TYR A 94 -3.36 -10.37 -3.32
N VAL A 95 -2.99 -11.58 -2.92
CA VAL A 95 -1.91 -11.81 -1.96
C VAL A 95 -0.94 -12.85 -2.49
N LEU A 96 0.31 -12.81 -2.05
CA LEU A 96 1.29 -13.84 -2.39
C LEU A 96 0.83 -15.22 -1.92
N ASN A 97 0.94 -16.19 -2.83
CA ASN A 97 0.79 -17.60 -2.53
C ASN A 97 2.05 -18.09 -1.81
N LYS A 98 2.01 -18.07 -0.47
CA LYS A 98 3.10 -18.57 0.37
C LYS A 98 2.57 -19.46 1.50
N LYS A 99 3.39 -20.42 1.94
CA LYS A 99 3.07 -21.35 3.03
C LYS A 99 3.57 -20.86 4.39
N MET A 100 4.76 -20.27 4.44
CA MET A 100 5.39 -19.74 5.65
C MET A 100 6.03 -18.38 5.35
N ASP A 101 7.28 -18.41 4.89
CA ASP A 101 8.06 -17.21 4.62
C ASP A 101 7.69 -16.63 3.25
N CYS A 102 7.86 -15.32 3.10
CA CYS A 102 7.68 -14.66 1.82
C CYS A 102 8.67 -15.24 0.80
N ASN A 103 8.19 -15.56 -0.41
CA ASN A 103 8.98 -16.15 -1.49
C ASN A 103 10.14 -15.25 -1.97
N PHE A 104 10.20 -14.01 -1.50
CA PHE A 104 11.25 -13.03 -1.80
C PHE A 104 12.27 -12.86 -0.65
N ILE A 105 12.22 -13.68 0.40
CA ILE A 105 13.18 -13.62 1.50
C ILE A 105 14.33 -14.60 1.24
N THR A 106 15.56 -14.11 1.33
CA THR A 106 16.77 -14.94 1.27
C THR A 106 16.97 -15.74 2.55
N GLU A 107 17.83 -16.75 2.51
CA GLU A 107 18.28 -17.49 3.71
C GLU A 107 18.90 -16.57 4.78
N THR A 108 19.47 -15.43 4.36
CA THR A 108 20.03 -14.39 5.25
C THR A 108 19.00 -13.36 5.73
N ASN A 109 17.70 -13.61 5.52
CA ASN A 109 16.59 -12.74 5.91
C ASN A 109 16.55 -11.38 5.19
N LEU A 110 17.01 -11.30 3.96
CA LEU A 110 16.95 -10.09 3.13
C LEU A 110 15.84 -10.20 2.09
N CYS A 111 15.10 -9.12 1.87
CA CYS A 111 14.11 -9.06 0.80
C CYS A 111 14.80 -8.83 -0.54
N THR A 112 14.66 -9.77 -1.48
CA THR A 112 15.26 -9.69 -2.83
C THR A 112 14.62 -8.64 -3.71
N ILE A 113 13.41 -8.19 -3.37
CA ILE A 113 12.65 -7.16 -4.07
C ILE A 113 12.50 -5.90 -3.23
N TYR A 114 13.44 -5.60 -2.31
CA TYR A 114 13.25 -4.54 -1.32
C TYR A 114 12.79 -3.22 -1.93
N GLU A 115 13.44 -2.72 -2.99
CA GLU A 115 13.06 -1.46 -3.66
C GLU A 115 11.72 -1.53 -4.43
N ASP A 116 11.33 -2.74 -4.85
CA ASP A 116 10.13 -3.02 -5.63
C ASP A 116 8.99 -3.63 -4.79
N ARG A 117 9.17 -3.66 -3.46
CA ARG A 117 8.23 -4.27 -2.52
C ARG A 117 6.86 -3.60 -2.61
N PRO A 118 5.77 -4.34 -2.39
CA PRO A 118 4.42 -3.79 -2.51
C PRO A 118 4.18 -2.68 -1.49
N ILE A 119 3.24 -1.81 -1.82
CA ILE A 119 2.96 -0.59 -1.06
C ILE A 119 2.65 -0.88 0.41
N ILE A 120 1.97 -1.99 0.70
CA ILE A 120 1.66 -2.39 2.08
C ILE A 120 2.93 -2.71 2.87
N CYS A 121 3.92 -3.34 2.24
CA CYS A 121 5.22 -3.61 2.85
C CYS A 121 6.04 -2.32 3.05
N ARG A 122 5.87 -1.32 2.18
CA ARG A 122 6.55 -0.02 2.33
C ARG A 122 5.95 0.84 3.44
N LEU A 123 4.64 0.77 3.64
CA LEU A 123 3.92 1.51 4.69
C LEU A 123 3.88 0.77 6.03
N TYR A 124 4.44 -0.43 6.10
CA TYR A 124 4.44 -1.20 7.31
C TYR A 124 5.58 -0.78 8.24
N ILE A 125 5.24 -0.37 9.46
CA ILE A 125 6.17 -0.05 10.53
C ILE A 125 5.86 -0.98 11.70
N CYS A 126 6.86 -1.77 12.13
CA CYS A 126 6.70 -2.69 13.26
C CYS A 126 6.87 -1.99 14.60
N ILE A 127 6.09 -0.93 14.78
CA ILE A 127 5.99 -0.11 15.99
C ILE A 127 4.50 0.19 16.18
N SER A 128 4.06 0.45 17.40
CA SER A 128 2.71 0.96 17.65
C SER A 128 2.44 2.22 16.81
N ARG A 129 1.28 2.28 16.18
CA ARG A 129 0.90 3.34 15.21
C ARG A 129 -0.32 4.08 15.70
N SER A 130 -0.35 5.39 15.48
CA SER A 130 -1.54 6.19 15.76
C SER A 130 -2.68 5.78 14.83
N TYR A 131 -3.92 6.06 15.25
CA TYR A 131 -5.08 5.85 14.39
C TYR A 131 -4.95 6.61 13.06
N ARG A 132 -4.47 7.87 13.12
CA ARG A 132 -4.31 8.74 11.93
C ARG A 132 -3.32 8.18 10.92
N TYR A 133 -2.19 7.62 11.37
CA TYR A 133 -1.23 6.95 10.50
C TYR A 133 -1.82 5.66 9.91
N ASN A 134 -2.47 4.85 10.74
CA ASN A 134 -3.13 3.63 10.28
C ASN A 134 -4.20 3.93 9.21
N LEU A 135 -5.02 4.96 9.41
CA LEU A 135 -6.04 5.35 8.44
C LEU A 135 -5.42 5.67 7.08
N ILE A 136 -4.41 6.56 7.01
CA ILE A 136 -3.73 6.86 5.74
C ILE A 136 -3.14 5.60 5.10
N ARG A 137 -2.48 4.74 5.90
CA ARG A 137 -1.95 3.47 5.38
C ARG A 137 -3.04 2.63 4.73
N GLU A 138 -4.18 2.44 5.41
CA GLU A 138 -5.26 1.60 4.92
C GLU A 138 -5.92 2.16 3.65
N LEU A 139 -6.10 3.48 3.56
CA LEU A 139 -6.67 4.13 2.38
C LEU A 139 -5.75 4.01 1.17
N ILE A 140 -4.46 4.28 1.37
CA ILE A 140 -3.44 4.12 0.34
C ILE A 140 -3.39 2.65 -0.10
N GLY A 141 -3.23 1.71 0.85
CA GLY A 141 -3.17 0.28 0.56
C GLY A 141 -4.39 -0.18 -0.24
N SER A 142 -5.60 0.08 0.25
CA SER A 142 -6.84 -0.36 -0.39
C SER A 142 -6.98 0.17 -1.82
N THR A 143 -6.56 1.41 -2.07
CA THR A 143 -6.59 2.02 -3.41
C THR A 143 -5.73 1.24 -4.40
N TYR A 144 -4.48 0.97 -4.03
CA TYR A 144 -3.51 0.28 -4.90
C TYR A 144 -3.79 -1.23 -5.04
N LEU A 145 -4.28 -1.88 -3.98
CA LEU A 145 -4.67 -3.29 -4.02
C LEU A 145 -5.87 -3.52 -4.93
N LYS A 146 -6.88 -2.64 -4.86
CA LYS A 146 -8.05 -2.71 -5.75
C LYS A 146 -7.70 -2.35 -7.20
N ALA A 147 -6.70 -1.49 -7.42
CA ALA A 147 -6.21 -1.19 -8.77
C ALA A 147 -5.67 -2.43 -9.49
N LEU A 148 -4.96 -3.34 -8.82
CA LEU A 148 -4.47 -4.58 -9.44
C LEU A 148 -5.63 -5.45 -9.95
N ILE A 149 -6.71 -5.54 -9.19
CA ILE A 149 -7.92 -6.30 -9.57
C ILE A 149 -8.58 -5.69 -10.79
N HIS A 150 -8.66 -4.37 -10.85
CA HIS A 150 -9.20 -3.65 -11.99
C HIS A 150 -8.32 -3.83 -13.24
N GLU A 151 -7.00 -3.73 -13.11
CA GLU A 151 -6.08 -3.91 -14.23
C GLU A 151 -6.08 -5.36 -14.76
N GLU A 152 -6.12 -6.37 -13.89
CA GLU A 152 -6.27 -7.76 -14.31
C GLU A 152 -7.55 -7.96 -15.13
N LYS A 153 -8.69 -7.40 -14.67
CA LYS A 153 -9.94 -7.45 -15.44
C LYS A 153 -9.80 -6.77 -16.80
N ILE A 154 -9.11 -5.63 -16.87
CA ILE A 154 -8.84 -4.92 -18.13
C ILE A 154 -8.03 -5.81 -19.09
N ARG A 155 -6.94 -6.43 -18.60
CA ARG A 155 -6.09 -7.32 -19.39
C ARG A 155 -6.85 -8.54 -19.93
N ASN A 156 -7.67 -9.18 -19.10
CA ASN A 156 -8.36 -10.43 -19.46
C ASN A 156 -9.57 -10.24 -20.39
N ASN A 157 -10.23 -9.07 -20.40
CA ASN A 157 -11.54 -8.92 -21.05
C ASN A 157 -11.55 -8.01 -22.28
N ASN A 158 -10.40 -7.54 -22.75
CA ASN A 158 -10.26 -6.66 -23.92
C ASN A 158 -11.32 -5.53 -23.96
N PHE A 159 -11.46 -4.82 -22.83
CA PHE A 159 -12.53 -3.84 -22.64
C PHE A 159 -12.40 -2.62 -23.58
N THR A 160 -13.54 -1.99 -23.89
CA THR A 160 -13.55 -0.70 -24.59
C THR A 160 -12.97 0.41 -23.72
N ASN A 161 -12.51 1.50 -24.36
CA ASN A 161 -12.02 2.69 -23.66
C ASN A 161 -13.05 3.27 -22.67
N GLU A 162 -14.34 3.21 -23.00
CA GLU A 162 -15.41 3.66 -22.10
C GLU A 162 -15.45 2.82 -20.82
N THR A 163 -15.39 1.49 -20.94
CA THR A 163 -15.37 0.58 -19.78
C THR A 163 -14.09 0.74 -18.97
N ILE A 164 -12.94 0.92 -19.63
CA ILE A 164 -11.66 1.20 -18.96
C ILE A 164 -11.75 2.51 -18.15
N ASN A 165 -12.39 3.55 -18.68
CA ASN A 165 -12.54 4.82 -17.99
C ASN A 165 -13.36 4.70 -16.69
N LYS A 166 -14.28 3.72 -16.58
CA LYS A 166 -14.99 3.47 -15.31
C LYS A 166 -14.04 2.97 -14.22
N TYR A 167 -13.04 2.16 -14.57
CA TYR A 167 -12.03 1.68 -13.63
C TYR A 167 -11.06 2.78 -13.19
N LYS A 168 -10.79 3.77 -14.05
CA LYS A 168 -9.93 4.92 -13.75
C LYS A 168 -10.49 5.89 -12.70
N ARG A 169 -11.70 5.64 -12.17
CA ARG A 169 -12.15 6.31 -10.93
C ARG A 169 -11.21 6.01 -9.76
N ASN A 170 -10.68 4.78 -9.69
CA ASN A 170 -9.57 4.48 -8.81
C ASN A 170 -8.31 5.13 -9.39
N PRO A 171 -7.68 6.08 -8.67
CA PRO A 171 -6.58 6.87 -9.21
C PRO A 171 -5.31 6.02 -9.45
N ALA A 172 -5.19 4.87 -8.79
CA ALA A 172 -4.03 3.98 -8.93
C ALA A 172 -4.10 3.07 -10.17
N VAL A 173 -5.24 2.97 -10.86
CA VAL A 173 -5.37 2.16 -12.07
C VAL A 173 -4.48 2.73 -13.18
N LEU A 174 -3.57 1.88 -13.68
CA LEU A 174 -2.53 2.17 -14.67
C LEU A 174 -1.45 3.17 -14.21
N ALA A 175 -1.36 3.43 -12.91
CA ALA A 175 -0.28 4.25 -12.35
C ALA A 175 1.10 3.60 -12.60
N LYS A 176 2.10 4.42 -12.92
CA LYS A 176 3.48 3.97 -13.17
C LYS A 176 4.38 4.05 -11.94
N ASP A 177 3.95 4.81 -10.95
CA ASP A 177 4.67 5.08 -9.71
C ASP A 177 3.71 5.46 -8.58
N TYR A 178 4.28 5.72 -7.41
CA TYR A 178 3.54 6.11 -6.23
C TYR A 178 3.36 7.65 -6.11
N ASN A 179 3.39 8.43 -7.19
CA ASN A 179 3.28 9.91 -7.15
C ASN A 179 1.85 10.44 -7.11
N ILE A 180 0.85 9.59 -6.86
CA ILE A 180 -0.55 10.01 -6.77
C ILE A 180 -0.72 10.95 -5.57
N LEU A 181 -1.47 12.03 -5.75
CA LEU A 181 -1.87 12.93 -4.67
C LEU A 181 -2.73 12.19 -3.63
N LEU A 182 -2.46 12.39 -2.35
CA LEU A 182 -3.31 11.86 -1.27
C LEU A 182 -4.75 12.37 -1.40
N GLU A 183 -4.94 13.60 -1.88
CA GLU A 183 -6.28 14.15 -2.15
C GLU A 183 -7.07 13.25 -3.11
N LYS A 184 -6.42 12.66 -4.13
CA LYS A 184 -7.08 11.72 -5.06
C LYS A 184 -7.39 10.38 -4.43
N VAL A 185 -6.54 9.92 -3.51
CA VAL A 185 -6.81 8.74 -2.70
C VAL A 185 -8.02 8.99 -1.79
N PHE A 186 -8.11 10.17 -1.18
CA PHE A 186 -9.22 10.55 -0.30
C PHE A 186 -10.53 10.71 -1.06
N ASP A 187 -10.53 11.44 -2.19
CA ASP A 187 -11.70 11.57 -3.07
C ASP A 187 -12.25 10.19 -3.46
N TYR A 188 -11.35 9.28 -3.88
CA TYR A 188 -11.73 7.90 -4.22
C TYR A 188 -12.24 7.11 -3.02
N SER A 189 -11.63 7.31 -1.86
CA SER A 189 -12.02 6.60 -0.64
C SER A 189 -13.39 7.04 -0.13
N GLU A 190 -13.73 8.33 -0.22
CA GLU A 190 -15.08 8.83 0.09
C GLU A 190 -16.12 8.25 -0.88
N ASP A 191 -15.81 8.24 -2.19
CA ASP A 191 -16.66 7.65 -3.22
C ASP A 191 -16.97 6.16 -2.96
N GLU A 192 -16.04 5.45 -2.34
CA GLU A 192 -16.15 4.03 -1.97
C GLU A 192 -16.73 3.81 -0.56
N GLY A 193 -17.00 4.87 0.19
CA GLY A 193 -17.47 4.81 1.58
C GLY A 193 -16.42 4.30 2.58
N TRP A 194 -15.14 4.50 2.27
CA TRP A 194 -14.00 4.06 3.09
C TRP A 194 -13.45 5.14 4.03
N LEU A 195 -13.80 6.40 3.77
CA LEU A 195 -13.37 7.57 4.51
C LEU A 195 -14.58 8.47 4.74
N ASP A 196 -14.85 8.81 6.00
CA ASP A 196 -15.87 9.80 6.34
C ASP A 196 -15.30 11.23 6.25
N ILE A 197 -16.17 12.21 5.99
CA ILE A 197 -15.74 13.62 5.82
C ILE A 197 -15.06 14.16 7.08
N ASP A 198 -15.56 13.81 8.27
CA ASP A 198 -14.99 14.22 9.55
C ASP A 198 -13.60 13.59 9.76
N GLU A 199 -13.41 12.34 9.35
CA GLU A 199 -12.11 11.66 9.39
C GLU A 199 -11.11 12.35 8.45
N ARG A 200 -11.54 12.81 7.27
CA ARG A 200 -10.68 13.53 6.33
C ARG A 200 -10.17 14.84 6.90
N GLU A 201 -10.99 15.59 7.61
CA GLU A 201 -10.55 16.82 8.27
C GLU A 201 -9.49 16.54 9.35
N GLU A 202 -9.66 15.46 10.13
CA GLU A 202 -8.65 15.01 11.10
C GLU A 202 -7.31 14.66 10.44
N LEU A 203 -7.32 14.09 9.23
CA LEU A 203 -6.10 13.78 8.50
C LEU A 203 -5.27 15.03 8.16
N TYR A 204 -5.85 16.22 8.09
CA TYR A 204 -5.12 17.46 7.76
C TYR A 204 -4.60 18.24 8.97
N LYS A 205 -5.04 17.92 10.20
CA LYS A 205 -4.65 18.69 11.40
C LYS A 205 -3.15 18.64 11.67
N GLU A 206 -2.49 19.77 11.79
CA GLU A 206 -1.08 19.82 12.21
C GLU A 206 -0.95 19.35 13.66
N ARG A 207 0.06 18.53 13.96
CA ARG A 207 0.37 18.06 15.31
C ARG A 207 1.78 18.45 15.71
N ILE A 208 1.91 18.87 16.96
CA ILE A 208 3.20 18.95 17.64
C ILE A 208 3.50 17.52 18.11
N LEU A 209 4.57 16.95 17.59
CA LEU A 209 5.04 15.60 17.90
C LEU A 209 6.43 15.73 18.54
N GLU A 210 6.81 14.75 19.37
CA GLU A 210 8.06 14.74 20.14
C GLU A 210 9.14 13.88 19.46
#